data_AF-A0A6J4T9D0-F1
#
_entry.id   AF-A0A6J4T9D0-F1
#
_cell.length_a   1.000
_cell.length_b   1.000
_cell.length_c   1.000
_cell.angle_alpha   90.00
_cell.angle_beta   90.00
_cell.angle_gamma   90.00
#
_symmetry.space_group_name_H-M   'P 1'
#
loop_
_entity.id
_entity.type
_entity.pdbx_description
1 polymer ?
#
loop_
_entity_poly.entity_id
_entity_poly.type
_entity_poly.pdbx_seq_one_letter_code
_entity_poly.pdbx_strand_id
1 'polypeptide(L)'
;MSSPDADAALLEELRLRSRLNALVHERAEALREAERLSVRGQMAGADDSLGDVAARWRTVAEKVAADIEEQRSALRTQEAVVARLRAPEEPA
;
A
#
# COMPACT_ATOMS: atom_id res chain seq x y z
N MET A 1 19.25 23.18 -15.11
CA MET A 1 17.83 23.36 -14.73
C MET A 1 17.13 22.03 -15.03
N SER A 2 16.36 21.48 -14.09
CA SER A 2 15.63 20.22 -14.32
C SER A 2 14.54 20.45 -15.37
N SER A 3 14.28 19.45 -16.23
CA SER A 3 13.19 19.52 -17.19
C SER A 3 11.84 19.43 -16.45
N PRO A 4 10.81 20.21 -16.84
CA PRO A 4 9.47 20.10 -16.24
C PRO A 4 8.91 18.68 -16.27
N ASP A 5 9.27 17.87 -17.28
CA ASP A 5 8.85 16.46 -17.37
C ASP A 5 9.55 15.57 -16.35
N ALA A 6 10.83 15.85 -16.05
CA ALA A 6 11.59 15.12 -15.03
C ALA A 6 11.06 15.43 -13.62
N ASP A 7 10.67 16.69 -13.38
CA ASP A 7 10.08 17.12 -12.11
C ASP A 7 8.69 16.51 -11.92
N ALA A 8 7.85 16.52 -12.96
CA ALA A 8 6.53 15.87 -12.92
C ALA A 8 6.63 14.36 -12.67
N ALA A 9 7.58 13.68 -13.32
CA ALA A 9 7.80 12.26 -13.11
C ALA A 9 8.26 11.93 -11.68
N LEU A 10 9.10 12.77 -11.08
CA LEU A 10 9.53 12.60 -9.70
C LEU A 10 8.39 12.84 -8.69
N LEU A 11 7.55 13.85 -8.93
CA LEU A 11 6.37 14.10 -8.09
C LEU A 11 5.41 12.91 -8.10
N GLU A 12 5.19 12.31 -9.26
CA GLU A 12 4.36 11.11 -9.37
C GLU A 12 5.00 9.91 -8.64
N GLU A 13 6.31 9.70 -8.77
CA GLU A 13 7.03 8.66 -8.01
C GLU A 13 6.84 8.84 -6.50
N LEU A 14 6.99 10.07 -5.98
CA LEU A 14 6.78 10.39 -4.57
C LEU A 14 5.32 10.16 -4.14
N ARG A 15 4.35 10.52 -4.98
CA ARG A 15 2.92 10.27 -4.73
C ARG A 15 2.64 8.78 -4.60
N LEU A 16 3.18 7.97 -5.53
CA LEU A 16 3.01 6.52 -5.52
C LEU A 16 3.67 5.87 -4.29
N ARG A 17 4.85 6.34 -3.88
CA ARG A 17 5.52 5.86 -2.65
C ARG A 17 4.74 6.23 -1.38
N SER A 18 4.24 7.46 -1.31
CA SER A 18 3.39 7.90 -0.20
C SER A 18 2.13 7.05 -0.08
N ARG A 19 1.46 6.79 -1.21
CA ARG A 19 0.28 5.91 -1.24
C ARG A 19 0.61 4.48 -0.82
N LEU A 20 1.74 3.93 -1.27
CA LEU A 20 2.19 2.59 -0.87
C LEU A 20 2.39 2.50 0.64
N ASN A 21 3.06 3.48 1.24
CA ASN A 21 3.24 3.52 2.70
C ASN A 21 1.90 3.58 3.44
N ALA A 22 0.95 4.40 2.98
CA ALA A 22 -0.37 4.47 3.57
C ALA A 22 -1.10 3.12 3.54
N LEU A 23 -1.06 2.42 2.39
CA LEU A 23 -1.68 1.08 2.26
C LEU A 23 -1.02 0.04 3.18
N VAL A 24 0.31 0.08 3.33
CA VAL A 24 1.03 -0.81 4.26
C VAL A 24 0.57 -0.56 5.70
N HIS A 25 0.42 0.70 6.11
CA HIS A 25 -0.11 1.05 7.43
C HIS A 25 -1.55 0.60 7.62
N GLU A 26 -2.43 0.87 6.65
CA GLU A 26 -3.84 0.46 6.66
C GLU A 26 -3.98 -1.06 6.79
N ARG A 27 -3.20 -1.83 6.02
CA ARG A 27 -3.19 -3.30 6.13
C ARG A 27 -2.75 -3.75 7.51
N ALA A 28 -1.70 -3.14 8.06
CA ALA A 28 -1.20 -3.49 9.39
C ALA A 28 -2.22 -3.18 10.49
N GLU A 29 -2.95 -2.06 10.37
CA GLU A 29 -4.05 -1.71 11.28
C GLU A 29 -5.19 -2.72 11.21
N ALA A 30 -5.63 -3.08 10.00
CA ALA A 30 -6.68 -4.07 9.80
C ALA A 30 -6.32 -5.44 10.43
N LEU A 31 -5.07 -5.89 10.26
CA LEU A 31 -4.60 -7.14 10.88
C LEU A 31 -4.54 -7.06 12.39
N ARG A 32 -4.00 -5.96 12.95
CA ARG A 32 -3.96 -5.75 14.41
C ARG A 32 -5.36 -5.75 15.01
N GLU A 33 -6.32 -5.13 14.34
CA GLU A 33 -7.69 -5.07 14.81
C GLU A 33 -8.38 -6.44 14.73
N ALA A 34 -8.17 -7.18 13.64
CA ALA A 34 -8.64 -8.56 13.53
C ALA A 34 -8.08 -9.46 14.65
N GLU A 35 -6.78 -9.35 14.95
CA GLU A 35 -6.12 -10.10 16.02
C GLU A 35 -6.69 -9.73 17.40
N ARG A 36 -6.78 -8.43 17.69
CA ARG A 36 -7.34 -7.92 18.95
C ARG A 36 -8.74 -8.45 19.22
N LEU A 37 -9.61 -8.43 18.22
CA LEU A 37 -10.99 -8.94 18.34
C LEU A 37 -11.02 -10.47 18.46
N SER A 38 -10.13 -11.18 17.77
CA SER A 38 -10.03 -12.64 17.88
C SER A 38 -9.62 -13.08 19.27
N VAL A 39 -8.62 -12.42 19.87
CA VAL A 39 -8.18 -12.69 21.24
C VAL A 39 -9.31 -12.40 22.23
N ARG A 40 -10.03 -11.27 22.05
CA ARG A 40 -11.16 -10.92 22.92
C ARG A 40 -12.33 -11.90 22.78
N GLY A 41 -12.60 -12.40 21.58
CA GLY A 41 -13.65 -13.38 21.31
C GLY A 41 -13.41 -14.76 21.95
N GLN A 42 -12.17 -15.06 22.36
CA GLN A 42 -11.83 -16.31 23.04
C GLN A 42 -12.01 -16.24 24.57
N MET A 43 -12.34 -15.07 25.11
CA MET A 43 -12.52 -14.88 26.55
C MET A 43 -13.88 -15.42 27.02
N ALA A 44 -13.95 -15.90 28.27
CA ALA A 44 -15.21 -16.37 28.84
C ALA A 44 -16.24 -15.23 28.91
N GLY A 45 -17.46 -15.50 28.40
CA GLY A 45 -18.53 -14.50 28.32
C GLY A 45 -18.34 -13.44 27.22
N ALA A 46 -17.42 -13.67 26.27
CA ALA A 46 -17.29 -12.82 25.10
C ALA A 46 -18.54 -12.90 24.21
N ASP A 47 -18.80 -11.81 23.49
CA ASP A 47 -19.86 -11.73 22.49
C ASP A 47 -19.48 -12.51 21.23
N ASP A 48 -20.34 -13.44 20.81
CA ASP A 48 -20.16 -14.30 19.64
C ASP A 48 -19.95 -13.48 18.34
N SER A 49 -20.47 -12.25 18.28
CA SER A 49 -20.34 -11.37 17.11
C SER A 49 -18.90 -10.88 16.85
N LEU A 50 -18.00 -10.95 17.85
CA LEU A 50 -16.61 -10.51 17.70
C LEU A 50 -15.84 -11.31 16.65
N GLY A 51 -16.18 -12.59 16.46
CA GLY A 51 -15.59 -13.44 15.42
C GLY A 51 -15.91 -12.93 14.01
N ASP A 52 -17.15 -12.53 13.77
CA ASP A 52 -17.60 -11.99 12.49
C ASP A 52 -16.92 -10.65 12.17
N VAL A 53 -16.77 -9.78 13.18
CA VAL A 53 -16.08 -8.50 13.02
C VAL A 53 -14.58 -8.73 12.72
N ALA A 54 -13.93 -9.68 13.40
CA ALA A 54 -12.55 -10.05 13.10
C ALA A 54 -12.38 -10.57 11.66
N ALA A 55 -13.33 -11.39 11.16
CA ALA A 55 -13.31 -11.88 9.78
C ALA A 55 -13.46 -10.74 8.75
N ARG A 56 -14.30 -9.74 9.03
CA ARG A 56 -14.43 -8.55 8.18
C ARG A 56 -13.12 -7.76 8.09
N TRP A 57 -12.42 -7.58 9.21
CA TRP A 57 -11.12 -6.91 9.22
C TRP A 57 -10.04 -7.69 8.45
N ARG A 58 -10.03 -9.03 8.52
CA ARG A 58 -9.16 -9.85 7.65
C ARG A 58 -9.47 -9.65 6.17
N THR A 59 -10.76 -9.60 5.81
CA THR A 59 -11.19 -9.30 4.43
C THR A 59 -10.71 -7.93 3.97
N VAL A 60 -10.73 -6.91 4.84
CA VAL A 60 -10.15 -5.59 4.54
C VAL A 60 -8.65 -5.71 4.30
N ALA A 61 -7.91 -6.39 5.18
CA ALA A 61 -6.47 -6.58 5.03
C ALA A 61 -6.09 -7.33 3.73
N GLU A 62 -6.91 -8.29 3.29
CA GLU A 62 -6.74 -9.00 2.02
C GLU A 62 -6.96 -8.09 0.81
N LYS A 63 -8.00 -7.24 0.84
CA LYS A 63 -8.24 -6.24 -0.21
C LYS A 63 -7.09 -5.25 -0.31
N VAL A 64 -6.66 -4.69 0.82
CA VAL A 64 -5.53 -3.76 0.86
C VAL A 64 -4.23 -4.44 0.40
N ALA A 65 -4.07 -5.75 0.63
CA ALA A 65 -2.92 -6.49 0.09
C ALA A 65 -2.92 -6.53 -1.45
N ALA A 66 -4.08 -6.70 -2.08
CA ALA A 66 -4.20 -6.62 -3.54
C ALA A 66 -3.86 -5.20 -4.05
N ASP A 67 -4.36 -4.16 -3.38
CA ASP A 67 -4.07 -2.77 -3.72
C ASP A 67 -2.57 -2.45 -3.58
N ILE A 68 -1.88 -3.03 -2.58
CA ILE A 68 -0.43 -2.91 -2.41
C ILE A 68 0.32 -3.47 -3.62
N GLU A 69 -0.10 -4.62 -4.15
CA GLU A 69 0.56 -5.24 -5.31
C GLU A 69 0.33 -4.42 -6.59
N GLU A 70 -0.87 -3.88 -6.79
CA GLU A 70 -1.15 -2.94 -7.88
C GLU A 70 -0.26 -1.69 -7.76
N GLN A 71 -0.20 -1.10 -6.56
CA GLN A 71 0.61 0.08 -6.28
C GLN A 71 2.12 -0.17 -6.48
N ARG A 72 2.62 -1.35 -6.14
CA ARG A 72 4.00 -1.78 -6.43
C ARG A 72 4.27 -1.89 -7.93
N SER A 73 3.32 -2.42 -8.69
CA SER A 73 3.42 -2.49 -10.14
C SER A 73 3.49 -1.09 -10.78
N ALA A 74 2.62 -0.18 -10.35
CA ALA A 74 2.62 1.21 -10.79
C ALA A 74 3.95 1.91 -10.44
N LEU A 75 4.45 1.72 -9.22
CA LEU A 75 5.72 2.30 -8.79
C LEU A 75 6.89 1.83 -9.66
N ARG A 76 7.02 0.52 -9.93
CA ARG A 76 8.08 -0.01 -10.82
C ARG A 76 8.02 0.59 -12.22
N THR A 77 6.81 0.76 -12.77
CA THR A 77 6.60 1.38 -14.07
C THR A 77 7.07 2.84 -14.05
N GLN A 78 6.74 3.58 -13.00
CA GLN A 78 7.13 4.98 -12.85
C GLN A 78 8.65 5.14 -12.61
N GLU A 79 9.26 4.26 -11.82
CA GLU A 79 10.71 4.24 -11.62
C GLU A 79 11.46 4.03 -12.94
N ALA A 80 10.91 3.22 -13.86
CA ALA A 80 11.45 3.07 -15.21
C ALA A 80 11.25 4.32 -16.10
N VAL A 81 10.18 5.12 -15.89
CA VAL A 81 10.01 6.42 -16.56
C VAL A 81 11.07 7.40 -16.06
N VAL A 82 11.22 7.53 -14.74
CA VAL A 82 12.21 8.42 -14.12
C VAL A 82 13.63 8.04 -14.51
N ALA A 83 13.96 6.75 -14.56
CA ALA A 83 15.26 6.27 -15.01
C ALA A 83 15.56 6.67 -16.46
N ARG A 84 14.58 6.54 -17.38
CA ARG A 84 14.73 6.96 -18.78
C ARG A 84 14.94 8.47 -18.92
N LEU A 85 14.20 9.29 -18.18
CA LEU A 85 14.35 10.74 -18.21
C LEU A 85 15.69 11.24 -17.62
N ARG A 86 16.36 10.41 -16.81
CA ARG A 86 17.67 10.70 -16.23
C ARG A 86 18.83 10.16 -17.06
N ALA A 87 18.57 9.26 -18.01
CA ALA A 87 19.61 8.74 -18.88
C ALA A 87 20.16 9.90 -19.72
N PRO A 88 21.50 10.10 -19.79
CA PRO A 88 22.06 11.04 -20.73
C PRO A 88 21.69 10.58 -22.15
N GLU A 89 21.31 11.51 -23.03
CA GLU A 89 21.12 11.20 -24.45
C GLU A 89 22.41 10.59 -24.98
N GLU A 90 22.39 9.30 -25.32
CA GLU A 90 23.49 8.68 -26.05
C GLU A 90 23.58 9.37 -27.41
N PRO A 91 24.73 9.98 -27.77
CA PRO A 91 24.89 10.53 -29.10
C PRO A 91 24.86 9.38 -30.12
N ALA A 92 23.95 9.51 -31.08
CA ALA A 92 23.78 8.61 -32.22
C ALA A 92 25.02 8.57 -33.14
#